data_AF-A0A2H1JHU6-F1
#
_entry.id   AF-A0A2H1JHU6-F1
#
_cell.length_a   1.000
_cell.length_b   1.000
_cell.length_c   1.000
_cell.angle_alpha   90.00
_cell.angle_beta   90.00
_cell.angle_gamma   90.00
#
_symmetry.space_group_name_H-M   'P 1'
#
loop_
_entity.id
_entity.type
_entity.pdbx_description
1 polymer ?
#
loop_
_entity_poly.entity_id
_entity_poly.type
_entity_poly.pdbx_seq_one_letter_code
_entity_poly.pdbx_strand_id
1 'polypeptide(L)'
;MAIGVAGTLLASTAVSAQGLNVHADEPTEAGASVAGMTLDSKELVALGKSTAASKSDPGPNREAFNGAIGDDEVVDFGAGYEIPLDDFLSFGEAGAIHSESTATDSKNGKAVTGIVGADGGLTLDGKDNEFGTANVDLLSLVDATGKSDVTDGLIDQADLNFGLGGAWVEAVDGEFQDPDGVGGIGQYRVGDAKLNLHSPAIEDAGDGVSDAAGQMEDEVADRVNDALGLGKALPGMKVDTTVTSDIQDDVLDAILREPIKTDDGLATIDLGKGSVEVDLARLGGNDDGVTDRPVGINNQDPNSELIDDETYPLIASSIHDAIEKVIDVAVDTAIESLRSANVNVDITALDGTTAGWDMDLTGKVSNYDCKPSGATGAVSCTTIDTVMNSMETVLGPIHDKLADPAGLLYKAFTTIKTDMMTAPIRAAVDPFLKLLADNLVSLQINHQEKTECETADGKKVVSGMDVSALSLGVAGGKSRMGFGNAGVRTDPCGKSADAAKPGPVEPHSGTSMFDPRNLFPGL
;
A
#
# COMPACT_ATOMS: atom_id res chain seq x y z
N MET A 1 -33.15 -30.80 -46.66
CA MET A 1 -32.86 -31.91 -45.73
C MET A 1 -31.80 -31.40 -44.77
N ALA A 2 -32.15 -31.38 -43.49
CA ALA A 2 -31.36 -30.87 -42.38
C ALA A 2 -30.58 -32.00 -41.71
N ILE A 3 -29.38 -31.70 -41.20
CA ILE A 3 -28.77 -32.15 -39.93
C ILE A 3 -27.73 -31.03 -39.65
N GLY A 4 -27.76 -30.20 -38.60
CA GLY A 4 -28.18 -30.42 -37.22
C GLY A 4 -26.93 -30.49 -36.33
N VAL A 5 -26.15 -29.41 -36.25
CA VAL A 5 -25.04 -29.30 -35.27
C VAL A 5 -25.64 -28.71 -34.00
N ALA A 6 -25.91 -29.59 -33.03
CA ALA A 6 -26.24 -29.17 -31.68
C ALA A 6 -24.96 -28.65 -31.02
N GLY A 7 -24.87 -27.33 -30.87
CA GLY A 7 -23.93 -26.71 -29.97
C GLY A 7 -24.43 -26.91 -28.55
N THR A 8 -23.72 -27.70 -27.76
CA THR A 8 -23.93 -27.74 -26.32
C THR A 8 -23.25 -26.51 -25.74
N LEU A 9 -24.05 -25.63 -25.13
CA LEU A 9 -23.54 -24.49 -24.37
C LEU A 9 -22.61 -25.01 -23.27
N LEU A 10 -21.40 -24.47 -23.26
CA LEU A 10 -20.53 -24.43 -22.10
C LEU A 10 -21.27 -23.65 -21.02
N ALA A 11 -21.71 -24.34 -19.96
CA ALA A 11 -22.15 -23.68 -18.76
C ALA A 11 -20.92 -23.02 -18.12
N SER A 12 -21.04 -21.72 -17.84
CA SER A 12 -20.12 -20.90 -17.09
C SER A 12 -19.68 -21.59 -15.79
N THR A 13 -18.40 -21.86 -15.65
CA THR A 13 -17.78 -22.24 -14.37
C THR A 13 -17.66 -20.96 -13.52
N ALA A 14 -18.68 -20.71 -12.69
CA ALA A 14 -18.56 -19.78 -11.58
C ALA A 14 -17.63 -20.41 -10.52
N VAL A 15 -16.72 -19.61 -9.98
CA VAL A 15 -15.88 -19.91 -8.84
C VAL A 15 -16.74 -19.91 -7.58
N SER A 16 -16.76 -21.07 -6.93
CA SER A 16 -17.22 -21.33 -5.57
C SER A 16 -16.76 -20.32 -4.50
N ALA A 17 -17.60 -19.83 -3.57
CA ALA A 17 -17.08 -19.64 -2.21
C ALA A 17 -16.62 -21.01 -1.73
N GLN A 18 -15.49 -21.03 -1.04
CA GLN A 18 -14.93 -22.27 -0.51
C GLN A 18 -15.91 -22.89 0.49
N GLY A 19 -16.25 -24.16 0.25
CA GLY A 19 -17.27 -24.88 1.00
C GLY A 19 -18.67 -24.95 0.36
N LEU A 20 -18.93 -24.32 -0.79
CA LEU A 20 -20.13 -24.62 -1.59
C LEU A 20 -19.89 -25.78 -2.55
N ASN A 21 -20.95 -26.55 -2.82
CA ASN A 21 -20.99 -27.79 -3.61
C ASN A 21 -20.30 -29.01 -2.97
N VAL A 22 -20.03 -28.97 -1.66
CA VAL A 22 -19.65 -30.16 -0.87
C VAL A 22 -20.85 -31.10 -0.72
N HIS A 23 -22.05 -30.53 -0.60
CA HIS A 23 -23.33 -31.23 -0.49
C HIS A 23 -24.26 -30.85 -1.66
N ALA A 24 -23.78 -31.02 -2.90
CA ALA A 24 -24.49 -30.61 -4.12
C ALA A 24 -25.87 -31.29 -4.31
N ASP A 25 -26.09 -32.46 -3.71
CA ASP A 25 -27.36 -33.19 -3.72
C ASP A 25 -28.39 -32.64 -2.72
N GLU A 26 -27.99 -31.68 -1.88
CA GLU A 26 -28.86 -31.06 -0.91
C GLU A 26 -29.52 -29.76 -1.40
N PRO A 27 -30.80 -29.52 -1.02
CA PRO A 27 -31.53 -28.32 -1.43
C PRO A 27 -30.88 -27.01 -1.00
N THR A 28 -30.29 -26.95 0.19
CA THR A 28 -29.53 -25.77 0.63
C THR A 28 -28.22 -26.19 1.25
N GLU A 29 -27.20 -25.39 0.97
CA GLU A 29 -25.86 -25.51 1.52
C GLU A 29 -25.31 -24.11 1.82
N ALA A 30 -24.51 -23.99 2.86
CA ALA A 30 -23.81 -22.77 3.23
C ALA A 30 -22.34 -23.11 3.53
N GLY A 31 -21.43 -22.24 3.15
CA GLY A 31 -19.99 -22.40 3.38
C GLY A 31 -19.33 -21.06 3.68
N ALA A 32 -18.38 -21.06 4.60
CA ALA A 32 -17.58 -19.89 4.94
C ALA A 32 -16.14 -20.31 5.26
N SER A 33 -15.18 -19.43 4.98
CA SER A 33 -13.77 -19.62 5.31
C SER A 33 -13.06 -18.29 5.50
N VAL A 34 -12.02 -18.27 6.34
CA VAL A 34 -11.23 -17.05 6.58
C VAL A 34 -10.27 -16.77 5.44
N ALA A 35 -9.63 -17.80 4.92
CA ALA A 35 -8.78 -17.71 3.75
C ALA A 35 -8.85 -19.01 2.97
N GLY A 36 -8.63 -18.93 1.66
CA GLY A 36 -8.18 -20.09 0.91
C GLY A 36 -8.28 -19.88 -0.58
N MET A 37 -8.23 -20.95 -1.33
CA MET A 37 -7.98 -20.89 -2.76
C MET A 37 -8.84 -21.87 -3.55
N THR A 38 -9.26 -21.41 -4.73
CA THR A 38 -9.96 -22.24 -5.71
C THR A 38 -9.23 -22.22 -7.06
N LEU A 39 -9.26 -23.37 -7.76
CA LEU A 39 -8.79 -23.54 -9.14
C LEU A 39 -9.85 -24.31 -9.94
N ASP A 40 -10.33 -23.74 -11.05
CA ASP A 40 -11.37 -24.34 -11.90
C ASP A 40 -12.57 -24.88 -11.08
N SER A 41 -13.07 -24.06 -10.14
CA SER A 41 -14.18 -24.39 -9.22
C SER A 41 -13.89 -25.55 -8.25
N LYS A 42 -12.63 -25.95 -8.07
CA LYS A 42 -12.19 -26.89 -7.02
C LYS A 42 -11.45 -26.15 -5.93
N GLU A 43 -11.82 -26.40 -4.69
CA GLU A 43 -11.10 -25.92 -3.53
C GLU A 43 -9.74 -26.64 -3.42
N LEU A 44 -8.66 -25.87 -3.30
CA LEU A 44 -7.30 -26.36 -3.12
C LEU A 44 -6.84 -26.22 -1.67
N VAL A 45 -7.15 -25.08 -1.05
CA VAL A 45 -6.81 -24.74 0.33
C VAL A 45 -8.03 -24.07 0.95
N ALA A 46 -8.34 -24.39 2.20
CA ALA A 46 -9.37 -23.67 2.96
C ALA A 46 -9.02 -23.65 4.46
N LEU A 47 -8.81 -22.46 4.99
CA LEU A 47 -8.41 -22.20 6.36
C LEU A 47 -9.58 -21.59 7.15
N GLY A 48 -9.78 -22.11 8.37
CA GLY A 48 -10.90 -21.72 9.22
C GLY A 48 -12.23 -21.96 8.50
N LYS A 49 -12.43 -23.13 7.88
CA LYS A 49 -13.59 -23.46 7.04
C LYS A 49 -14.75 -24.05 7.85
N SER A 50 -15.96 -23.55 7.61
CA SER A 50 -17.22 -24.13 8.10
C SER A 50 -18.16 -24.44 6.92
N THR A 51 -18.92 -25.52 7.00
CA THR A 51 -19.95 -25.89 6.00
C THR A 51 -21.21 -26.36 6.69
N ALA A 52 -22.38 -26.15 6.09
CA ALA A 52 -23.66 -26.67 6.56
C ALA A 52 -24.56 -27.07 5.39
N ALA A 53 -25.42 -28.08 5.59
CA ALA A 53 -26.34 -28.60 4.59
C ALA A 53 -27.71 -28.92 5.21
N SER A 54 -28.78 -28.57 4.50
CA SER A 54 -30.16 -28.55 5.03
C SER A 54 -30.71 -29.83 5.66
N LYS A 55 -30.17 -31.00 5.32
CA LYS A 55 -30.64 -32.31 5.76
C LYS A 55 -29.60 -33.04 6.58
N SER A 56 -28.37 -33.15 6.08
CA SER A 56 -27.33 -33.94 6.74
C SER A 56 -26.73 -33.21 7.93
N ASP A 57 -26.55 -31.89 7.84
CA ASP A 57 -25.88 -31.09 8.86
C ASP A 57 -26.31 -29.62 8.82
N PRO A 58 -27.48 -29.27 9.39
CA PRO A 58 -28.06 -27.93 9.24
C PRO A 58 -27.28 -26.82 9.98
N GLY A 59 -26.27 -27.15 10.79
CA GLY A 59 -25.52 -26.19 11.60
C GLY A 59 -26.31 -25.63 12.82
N PRO A 60 -25.83 -24.53 13.44
CA PRO A 60 -24.68 -23.73 13.03
C PRO A 60 -23.36 -24.48 13.27
N ASN A 61 -22.52 -24.50 12.25
CA ASN A 61 -21.16 -25.02 12.33
C ASN A 61 -20.19 -23.85 12.35
N ARG A 62 -19.20 -23.91 13.24
CA ARG A 62 -18.21 -22.83 13.42
C ARG A 62 -16.81 -23.38 13.41
N GLU A 63 -15.90 -22.65 12.78
CA GLU A 63 -14.48 -22.99 12.78
C GLU A 63 -13.63 -21.74 13.08
N ALA A 64 -12.55 -21.94 13.85
CA ALA A 64 -11.64 -20.86 14.19
C ALA A 64 -10.49 -20.78 13.17
N PHE A 65 -9.99 -19.58 12.90
CA PHE A 65 -8.77 -19.42 12.14
C PHE A 65 -7.55 -19.65 13.06
N ASN A 66 -6.62 -20.50 12.61
CA ASN A 66 -5.41 -20.81 13.36
C ASN A 66 -4.12 -20.31 12.68
N GLY A 67 -4.22 -19.59 11.55
CA GLY A 67 -3.09 -18.90 10.89
C GLY A 67 -1.95 -19.78 10.37
N ALA A 68 -2.03 -21.10 10.54
CA ALA A 68 -0.95 -22.01 10.18
C ALA A 68 -1.18 -22.54 8.76
N ILE A 69 -0.29 -22.15 7.84
CA ILE A 69 -0.11 -22.80 6.52
C ILE A 69 0.98 -23.87 6.70
N GLY A 70 0.86 -25.00 6.00
CA GLY A 70 1.93 -26.02 6.01
C GLY A 70 3.10 -25.64 5.10
N ASP A 71 4.34 -25.77 5.60
CA ASP A 71 5.63 -25.43 4.94
C ASP A 71 5.90 -26.12 3.57
N ASP A 72 4.98 -26.92 3.03
CA ASP A 72 5.14 -27.68 1.77
C ASP A 72 3.96 -27.46 0.78
N GLU A 73 3.02 -26.56 1.06
CA GLU A 73 1.86 -26.32 0.19
C GLU A 73 2.26 -25.44 -1.00
N VAL A 74 2.38 -26.04 -2.18
CA VAL A 74 2.58 -25.32 -3.44
C VAL A 74 1.24 -25.00 -4.08
N VAL A 75 1.06 -23.74 -4.46
CA VAL A 75 -0.14 -23.23 -5.09
C VAL A 75 0.08 -23.07 -6.60
N ASP A 76 -0.81 -23.65 -7.41
CA ASP A 76 -0.88 -23.43 -8.86
C ASP A 76 -1.94 -22.37 -9.19
N PHE A 77 -1.49 -21.17 -9.56
CA PHE A 77 -2.39 -20.07 -9.95
C PHE A 77 -3.02 -20.27 -11.35
N GLY A 78 -2.70 -21.38 -12.02
CA GLY A 78 -3.03 -21.65 -13.41
C GLY A 78 -1.95 -21.12 -14.35
N ALA A 79 -1.90 -21.67 -15.56
CA ALA A 79 -0.89 -21.35 -16.58
C ALA A 79 0.57 -21.79 -16.26
N GLY A 80 0.78 -22.59 -15.21
CA GLY A 80 2.07 -23.20 -14.87
C GLY A 80 2.90 -22.42 -13.86
N TYR A 81 2.30 -21.48 -13.13
CA TYR A 81 2.94 -20.76 -12.04
C TYR A 81 2.69 -21.49 -10.72
N GLU A 82 3.70 -22.24 -10.28
CA GLU A 82 3.73 -22.95 -9.01
C GLU A 82 4.55 -22.15 -8.01
N ILE A 83 3.92 -21.72 -6.92
CA ILE A 83 4.54 -20.86 -5.90
C ILE A 83 4.33 -21.51 -4.52
N PRO A 84 5.39 -21.72 -3.72
CA PRO A 84 5.25 -22.11 -2.33
C PRO A 84 4.39 -21.08 -1.58
N LEU A 85 3.35 -21.55 -0.89
CA LEU A 85 2.38 -20.65 -0.26
C LEU A 85 2.99 -19.89 0.93
N ASP A 86 3.99 -20.46 1.58
CA ASP A 86 4.74 -19.85 2.69
C ASP A 86 5.72 -18.74 2.23
N ASP A 87 6.27 -18.86 1.03
CA ASP A 87 7.06 -17.80 0.39
C ASP A 87 6.16 -16.66 -0.11
N PHE A 88 4.91 -16.98 -0.49
CA PHE A 88 3.98 -16.04 -1.10
C PHE A 88 3.10 -15.29 -0.10
N LEU A 89 2.61 -15.99 0.93
CA LEU A 89 1.59 -15.51 1.85
C LEU A 89 1.99 -15.81 3.28
N SER A 90 2.04 -14.76 4.10
CA SER A 90 2.21 -14.90 5.54
C SER A 90 1.02 -14.31 6.29
N PHE A 91 0.59 -14.98 7.35
CA PHE A 91 -0.40 -14.45 8.29
C PHE A 91 0.31 -13.82 9.47
N GLY A 92 -0.10 -12.60 9.83
CA GLY A 92 0.38 -11.90 11.02
C GLY A 92 -0.31 -12.41 12.29
N GLU A 93 -0.49 -11.53 13.27
CA GLU A 93 -1.32 -11.84 14.43
C GLU A 93 -2.77 -12.02 13.97
N ALA A 94 -3.22 -13.28 13.92
CA ALA A 94 -4.61 -13.60 13.66
C ALA A 94 -5.48 -13.04 14.79
N GLY A 95 -6.41 -12.15 14.44
CA GLY A 95 -7.52 -11.80 15.33
C GLY A 95 -8.38 -13.03 15.63
N ALA A 96 -9.33 -12.89 16.56
CA ALA A 96 -10.32 -13.94 16.84
C ALA A 96 -11.37 -14.04 15.72
N ILE A 97 -10.93 -14.44 14.52
CA ILE A 97 -11.74 -14.59 13.32
C ILE A 97 -12.24 -16.02 13.24
N HIS A 98 -13.51 -16.15 12.94
CA HIS A 98 -14.16 -17.44 12.76
C HIS A 98 -15.05 -17.39 11.52
N SER A 99 -15.31 -18.57 10.99
CA SER A 99 -16.39 -18.80 10.05
C SER A 99 -17.58 -19.45 10.76
N GLU A 100 -18.78 -19.17 10.29
CA GLU A 100 -20.00 -19.87 10.65
C GLU A 100 -20.84 -20.16 9.41
N SER A 101 -21.45 -21.34 9.37
CA SER A 101 -22.40 -21.74 8.33
C SER A 101 -23.62 -22.42 8.93
N THR A 102 -24.79 -22.11 8.39
CA THR A 102 -26.09 -22.69 8.77
C THR A 102 -26.95 -22.88 7.52
N ALA A 103 -27.65 -24.01 7.42
CA ALA A 103 -28.64 -24.29 6.39
C ALA A 103 -29.86 -24.92 7.06
N THR A 104 -30.86 -24.14 7.44
CA THR A 104 -31.95 -24.63 8.31
C THR A 104 -33.00 -25.42 7.53
N ASP A 105 -33.19 -25.12 6.25
CA ASP A 105 -34.11 -25.83 5.36
C ASP A 105 -33.75 -25.59 3.89
N SER A 106 -34.63 -26.01 2.96
CA SER A 106 -34.43 -25.93 1.51
C SER A 106 -34.39 -24.53 0.89
N LYS A 107 -34.56 -23.48 1.69
CA LYS A 107 -34.63 -22.09 1.24
C LYS A 107 -33.85 -21.13 2.13
N ASN A 108 -33.56 -21.53 3.36
CA ASN A 108 -32.92 -20.69 4.36
C ASN A 108 -31.48 -21.17 4.60
N GLY A 109 -30.53 -20.29 4.34
CA GLY A 109 -29.10 -20.55 4.50
C GLY A 109 -28.35 -19.28 4.87
N LYS A 110 -27.31 -19.40 5.69
CA LYS A 110 -26.50 -18.29 6.17
C LYS A 110 -25.04 -18.73 6.28
N ALA A 111 -24.14 -17.91 5.77
CA ALA A 111 -22.70 -18.07 5.90
C ALA A 111 -22.09 -16.72 6.29
N VAL A 112 -21.21 -16.72 7.29
CA VAL A 112 -20.50 -15.51 7.72
C VAL A 112 -19.07 -15.84 8.11
N THR A 113 -18.16 -14.97 7.72
CA THR A 113 -16.80 -14.90 8.24
C THR A 113 -16.61 -13.55 8.90
N GLY A 114 -16.15 -13.51 10.14
CA GLY A 114 -15.98 -12.27 10.88
C GLY A 114 -15.36 -12.45 12.25
N ILE A 115 -15.36 -11.37 13.03
CA ILE A 115 -14.77 -11.35 14.38
C ILE A 115 -15.81 -11.85 15.39
N VAL A 116 -15.35 -12.59 16.41
CA VAL A 116 -16.19 -12.96 17.55
C VAL A 116 -16.47 -11.74 18.43
N GLY A 117 -17.73 -11.30 18.43
CA GLY A 117 -18.22 -10.21 19.27
C GLY A 117 -18.31 -10.58 20.75
N ALA A 118 -18.52 -9.57 21.60
CA ALA A 118 -18.65 -9.76 23.05
C ALA A 118 -19.86 -10.62 23.48
N ASP A 119 -20.85 -10.73 22.60
CA ASP A 119 -22.03 -11.59 22.75
C ASP A 119 -21.81 -13.04 22.26
N GLY A 120 -20.63 -13.33 21.71
CA GLY A 120 -20.28 -14.62 21.11
C GLY A 120 -20.86 -14.82 19.70
N GLY A 121 -21.48 -13.80 19.10
CA GLY A 121 -21.87 -13.77 17.69
C GLY A 121 -20.69 -13.42 16.77
N LEU A 122 -20.82 -13.67 15.47
CA LEU A 122 -19.88 -13.16 14.48
C LEU A 122 -20.37 -11.81 13.94
N THR A 123 -19.46 -10.85 13.87
CA THR A 123 -19.75 -9.49 13.43
C THR A 123 -18.71 -9.02 12.41
N LEU A 124 -19.17 -8.11 11.55
CA LEU A 124 -18.33 -7.33 10.66
C LEU A 124 -18.03 -5.93 11.25
N ASP A 125 -18.57 -5.57 12.42
CA ASP A 125 -18.50 -4.22 12.99
C ASP A 125 -17.23 -3.95 13.84
N GLY A 126 -16.15 -4.71 13.63
CA GLY A 126 -14.89 -4.56 14.37
C GLY A 126 -14.08 -3.31 14.00
N LYS A 127 -12.94 -3.11 14.65
CA LYS A 127 -11.87 -2.23 14.14
C LYS A 127 -11.00 -3.00 13.15
N ASP A 128 -10.32 -2.28 12.26
CA ASP A 128 -9.56 -2.90 11.18
C ASP A 128 -8.45 -3.83 11.69
N ASN A 129 -7.80 -3.48 12.79
CA ASN A 129 -6.78 -4.31 13.44
C ASN A 129 -7.33 -5.55 14.19
N GLU A 130 -8.65 -5.69 14.32
CA GLU A 130 -9.28 -6.85 14.98
C GLU A 130 -9.50 -8.02 14.01
N PHE A 131 -9.46 -7.77 12.70
CA PHE A 131 -9.60 -8.79 11.63
C PHE A 131 -8.29 -9.53 11.33
N GLY A 132 -7.24 -9.35 12.13
CA GLY A 132 -5.91 -9.88 11.81
C GLY A 132 -5.34 -9.33 10.50
N THR A 133 -4.09 -9.69 10.20
CA THR A 133 -3.41 -9.23 8.98
C THR A 133 -2.83 -10.39 8.19
N ALA A 134 -2.74 -10.19 6.88
CA ALA A 134 -1.99 -11.02 5.96
C ALA A 134 -1.08 -10.13 5.12
N ASN A 135 0.01 -10.73 4.66
CA ASN A 135 1.02 -10.10 3.83
C ASN A 135 1.29 -11.02 2.64
N VAL A 136 1.33 -10.43 1.45
CA VAL A 136 1.67 -11.10 0.20
C VAL A 136 2.94 -10.47 -0.36
N ASP A 137 3.96 -11.30 -0.60
CA ASP A 137 5.18 -10.88 -1.29
C ASP A 137 4.92 -10.88 -2.81
N LEU A 138 4.85 -9.68 -3.39
CA LEU A 138 4.63 -9.50 -4.82
C LEU A 138 5.89 -9.76 -5.65
N LEU A 139 7.10 -9.65 -5.08
CA LEU A 139 8.33 -9.95 -5.81
C LEU A 139 8.44 -11.45 -6.11
N SER A 140 7.98 -12.31 -5.20
CA SER A 140 7.86 -13.75 -5.45
C SER A 140 7.05 -14.06 -6.72
N LEU A 141 6.00 -13.26 -7.01
CA LEU A 141 5.20 -13.35 -8.25
C LEU A 141 5.97 -12.87 -9.48
N VAL A 142 6.70 -11.76 -9.35
CA VAL A 142 7.52 -11.22 -10.44
C VAL A 142 8.58 -12.25 -10.87
N ASP A 143 9.22 -12.89 -9.90
CA ASP A 143 10.21 -13.94 -10.11
C ASP A 143 9.59 -15.18 -10.74
N ALA A 144 8.45 -15.65 -10.21
CA ALA A 144 7.73 -16.81 -10.74
C ALA A 144 7.25 -16.60 -12.19
N THR A 145 6.94 -15.36 -12.58
CA THR A 145 6.54 -15.03 -13.96
C THR A 145 7.71 -14.76 -14.90
N GLY A 146 8.95 -14.82 -14.42
CA GLY A 146 10.17 -14.59 -15.20
C GLY A 146 10.33 -13.15 -15.65
N LYS A 147 9.76 -12.19 -14.90
CA LYS A 147 9.83 -10.75 -15.17
C LYS A 147 10.75 -9.99 -14.20
N SER A 148 11.61 -10.71 -13.46
CA SER A 148 12.56 -10.17 -12.49
C SER A 148 13.42 -9.03 -13.05
N ASP A 149 13.79 -9.09 -14.34
CA ASP A 149 14.53 -8.05 -15.04
C ASP A 149 13.87 -6.63 -14.97
N VAL A 150 12.57 -6.54 -14.65
CA VAL A 150 11.83 -5.27 -14.51
C VAL A 150 12.08 -4.61 -13.15
N THR A 151 12.34 -5.41 -12.10
CA THR A 151 12.55 -4.98 -10.71
C THR A 151 14.00 -5.08 -10.25
N ASP A 152 14.86 -5.78 -11.01
CA ASP A 152 16.25 -6.06 -10.68
C ASP A 152 17.03 -4.81 -10.22
N GLY A 153 17.34 -4.78 -8.92
CA GLY A 153 18.13 -3.72 -8.27
C GLY A 153 17.40 -2.39 -8.09
N LEU A 154 16.13 -2.29 -8.50
CA LEU A 154 15.30 -1.09 -8.37
C LEU A 154 14.31 -1.22 -7.21
N ILE A 155 13.66 -2.38 -7.06
CA ILE A 155 12.75 -2.70 -5.96
C ILE A 155 13.22 -4.03 -5.39
N ASP A 156 13.55 -4.05 -4.10
CA ASP A 156 13.99 -5.24 -3.36
C ASP A 156 12.99 -5.67 -2.27
N GLN A 157 11.90 -4.90 -2.08
CA GLN A 157 10.72 -5.32 -1.33
C GLN A 157 9.45 -4.79 -1.99
N ALA A 158 8.45 -5.66 -2.17
CA ALA A 158 7.12 -5.25 -2.61
C ALA A 158 6.03 -6.09 -1.92
N ASP A 159 5.51 -5.56 -0.83
CA ASP A 159 4.64 -6.28 0.09
C ASP A 159 3.23 -5.71 0.08
N LEU A 160 2.25 -6.53 -0.27
CA LEU A 160 0.84 -6.19 -0.10
C LEU A 160 0.35 -6.66 1.28
N ASN A 161 0.13 -5.72 2.18
CA ASN A 161 -0.38 -5.96 3.52
C ASN A 161 -1.87 -5.65 3.57
N PHE A 162 -2.68 -6.55 4.09
CA PHE A 162 -4.12 -6.33 4.18
C PHE A 162 -4.72 -6.97 5.43
N GLY A 163 -5.82 -6.39 5.89
CA GLY A 163 -6.68 -7.01 6.90
C GLY A 163 -7.54 -8.09 6.24
N LEU A 164 -7.58 -9.30 6.83
CA LEU A 164 -8.29 -10.46 6.25
C LEU A 164 -9.77 -10.18 5.98
N GLY A 165 -10.37 -9.31 6.79
CA GLY A 165 -11.75 -8.89 6.61
C GLY A 165 -12.75 -10.00 6.89
N GLY A 166 -13.96 -9.84 6.36
CA GLY A 166 -15.06 -10.78 6.51
C GLY A 166 -16.17 -10.54 5.50
N ALA A 167 -17.02 -11.54 5.31
CA ALA A 167 -18.19 -11.45 4.46
C ALA A 167 -19.39 -12.15 5.10
N TRP A 168 -20.57 -11.75 4.67
CA TRP A 168 -21.84 -12.32 5.11
C TRP A 168 -22.79 -12.51 3.94
N VAL A 169 -23.32 -13.72 3.82
CA VAL A 169 -24.36 -14.08 2.85
C VAL A 169 -25.51 -14.75 3.58
N GLU A 170 -26.73 -14.31 3.31
CA GLU A 170 -27.95 -14.93 3.83
C GLU A 170 -28.99 -15.05 2.72
N ALA A 171 -29.62 -16.22 2.65
CA ALA A 171 -30.84 -16.45 1.89
C ALA A 171 -31.99 -16.66 2.87
N VAL A 172 -33.05 -15.88 2.74
CA VAL A 172 -34.29 -15.99 3.51
C VAL A 172 -35.42 -16.31 2.55
N ASP A 173 -36.10 -17.43 2.79
CA ASP A 173 -37.18 -17.94 1.93
C ASP A 173 -36.78 -18.08 0.45
N GLY A 174 -35.49 -18.29 0.18
CA GLY A 174 -34.91 -18.43 -1.16
C GLY A 174 -34.54 -17.11 -1.84
N GLU A 175 -34.66 -15.99 -1.13
CA GLU A 175 -34.22 -14.67 -1.58
C GLU A 175 -32.92 -14.28 -0.87
N PHE A 176 -31.88 -13.96 -1.64
CA PHE A 176 -30.61 -13.50 -1.10
C PHE A 176 -30.73 -12.06 -0.61
N GLN A 177 -30.23 -11.82 0.60
CA GLN A 177 -30.35 -10.54 1.28
C GLN A 177 -29.23 -9.57 0.88
N ASP A 178 -29.55 -8.28 0.90
CA ASP A 178 -28.63 -7.14 0.79
C ASP A 178 -28.86 -6.28 2.05
N PRO A 179 -28.11 -6.53 3.12
CA PRO A 179 -28.45 -6.04 4.45
C PRO A 179 -28.05 -4.58 4.69
N ASP A 180 -27.02 -4.07 3.99
CA ASP A 180 -26.53 -2.70 4.10
C ASP A 180 -26.94 -1.82 2.91
N GLY A 181 -27.42 -2.42 1.82
CA GLY A 181 -27.85 -1.71 0.61
C GLY A 181 -26.68 -1.17 -0.21
N VAL A 182 -25.45 -1.63 0.05
CA VAL A 182 -24.21 -1.11 -0.53
C VAL A 182 -23.41 -2.26 -1.12
N GLY A 183 -22.89 -2.10 -2.33
CA GLY A 183 -21.99 -3.10 -2.91
C GLY A 183 -22.67 -4.41 -3.33
N GLY A 184 -24.01 -4.55 -3.31
CA GLY A 184 -24.71 -5.67 -3.94
C GLY A 184 -25.26 -6.71 -2.97
N ILE A 185 -25.30 -7.98 -3.38
CA ILE A 185 -25.94 -9.03 -2.56
C ILE A 185 -24.95 -9.51 -1.50
N GLY A 186 -25.38 -9.62 -0.25
CA GLY A 186 -24.51 -9.91 0.88
C GLY A 186 -23.80 -8.65 1.39
N GLN A 187 -22.93 -8.84 2.37
CA GLN A 187 -22.14 -7.78 2.98
C GLN A 187 -20.67 -8.21 3.01
N TYR A 188 -19.77 -7.25 2.92
CA TYR A 188 -18.34 -7.49 3.08
C TYR A 188 -17.71 -6.40 3.93
N ARG A 189 -16.54 -6.72 4.46
CA ARG A 189 -15.65 -5.75 5.08
C ARG A 189 -14.21 -6.15 4.87
N VAL A 190 -13.42 -5.22 4.37
CA VAL A 190 -11.95 -5.27 4.36
C VAL A 190 -11.44 -4.44 5.54
N GLY A 191 -10.43 -4.96 6.25
CA GLY A 191 -9.82 -4.25 7.37
C GLY A 191 -8.97 -3.08 6.88
N ASP A 192 -7.88 -3.37 6.18
CA ASP A 192 -6.92 -2.39 5.65
C ASP A 192 -6.31 -2.98 4.36
N ALA A 193 -5.70 -2.16 3.51
CA ALA A 193 -4.94 -2.59 2.34
C ALA A 193 -3.82 -1.58 2.05
N LYS A 194 -2.57 -2.02 2.14
CA LYS A 194 -1.37 -1.20 1.95
C LYS A 194 -0.36 -1.92 1.09
N LEU A 195 0.16 -1.21 0.09
CA LEU A 195 1.30 -1.65 -0.70
C LEU A 195 2.56 -0.98 -0.16
N ASN A 196 3.50 -1.78 0.34
CA ASN A 196 4.78 -1.32 0.86
C ASN A 196 5.87 -1.66 -0.14
N LEU A 197 6.62 -0.64 -0.57
CA LEU A 197 7.73 -0.77 -1.50
C LEU A 197 9.01 -0.31 -0.80
N HIS A 198 10.11 -1.04 -1.01
CA HIS A 198 11.45 -0.59 -0.67
C HIS A 198 12.30 -0.50 -1.95
N SER A 199 13.18 0.50 -1.99
CA SER A 199 14.08 0.74 -3.10
C SER A 199 15.38 1.38 -2.61
N PRO A 200 16.54 0.74 -2.87
CA PRO A 200 17.83 1.37 -2.63
C PRO A 200 18.01 2.69 -3.40
N ALA A 201 17.37 2.84 -4.56
CA ALA A 201 17.42 4.08 -5.33
C ALA A 201 16.71 5.26 -4.63
N ILE A 202 15.77 4.97 -3.72
CA ILE A 202 15.10 5.98 -2.89
C ILE A 202 15.99 6.37 -1.70
N GLU A 203 16.73 5.43 -1.11
CA GLU A 203 17.77 5.74 -0.12
C GLU A 203 18.87 6.62 -0.73
N ASP A 204 19.38 6.24 -1.90
CA ASP A 204 20.37 7.02 -2.67
C ASP A 204 19.87 8.43 -3.00
N ALA A 205 18.56 8.57 -3.27
CA ALA A 205 17.95 9.88 -3.46
C ALA A 205 18.01 10.71 -2.17
N GLY A 206 17.77 10.12 -1.01
CA GLY A 206 17.93 10.76 0.31
C GLY A 206 19.35 11.27 0.55
N ASP A 207 20.37 10.45 0.25
CA ASP A 207 21.78 10.84 0.32
C ASP A 207 22.08 12.01 -0.64
N GLY A 208 21.52 11.98 -1.85
CA GLY A 208 21.63 13.08 -2.81
C GLY A 208 21.05 14.40 -2.30
N VAL A 209 19.94 14.37 -1.56
CA VAL A 209 19.40 15.57 -0.92
C VAL A 209 20.33 16.09 0.18
N SER A 210 20.96 15.20 0.95
CA SER A 210 21.94 15.58 1.98
C SER A 210 23.13 16.33 1.41
N ASP A 211 23.74 15.77 0.37
CA ASP A 211 24.88 16.38 -0.32
C ASP A 211 24.51 17.74 -0.91
N ALA A 212 23.30 17.84 -1.47
CA ALA A 212 22.83 19.09 -2.03
C ALA A 212 22.52 20.14 -0.94
N ALA A 213 21.99 19.74 0.21
CA ALA A 213 21.78 20.61 1.36
C ALA A 213 23.10 21.19 1.89
N GLY A 214 24.15 20.37 2.00
CA GLY A 214 25.49 20.83 2.35
C GLY A 214 26.08 21.80 1.32
N GLN A 215 25.95 21.51 0.02
CA GLN A 215 26.39 22.44 -1.04
C GLN A 215 25.63 23.77 -1.02
N MET A 216 24.35 23.76 -0.64
CA MET A 216 23.55 24.97 -0.49
C MET A 216 24.03 25.82 0.67
N GLU A 217 24.34 25.20 1.81
CA GLU A 217 24.92 25.89 2.96
C GLU A 217 26.26 26.55 2.60
N ASP A 218 27.14 25.84 1.89
CA ASP A 218 28.41 26.39 1.38
C ASP A 218 28.18 27.61 0.45
N GLU A 219 27.28 27.51 -0.54
CA GLU A 219 26.99 28.61 -1.46
C GLU A 219 26.34 29.81 -0.74
N VAL A 220 25.46 29.56 0.24
CA VAL A 220 24.90 30.63 1.09
C VAL A 220 26.02 31.34 1.85
N ALA A 221 26.91 30.59 2.50
CA ALA A 221 28.02 31.14 3.26
C ALA A 221 28.93 31.99 2.37
N ASP A 222 29.27 31.51 1.18
CA ASP A 222 30.06 32.24 0.19
C ASP A 222 29.37 33.53 -0.27
N ARG A 223 28.06 33.49 -0.53
CA ARG A 223 27.28 34.68 -0.93
C ARG A 223 27.19 35.72 0.17
N VAL A 224 26.98 35.29 1.41
CA VAL A 224 26.96 36.19 2.58
C VAL A 224 28.34 36.83 2.72
N ASN A 225 29.42 36.05 2.63
CA ASN A 225 30.79 36.56 2.69
C ASN A 225 31.11 37.57 1.58
N ASP A 226 30.77 37.26 0.33
CA ASP A 226 30.98 38.13 -0.82
C ASP A 226 30.22 39.45 -0.70
N ALA A 227 28.96 39.37 -0.25
CA ALA A 227 28.08 40.52 -0.18
C ALA A 227 28.38 41.42 1.02
N LEU A 228 28.85 40.86 2.15
CA LEU A 228 29.40 41.62 3.27
C LEU A 228 30.61 42.46 2.85
N GLY A 229 31.46 41.94 1.96
CA GLY A 229 32.53 42.71 1.33
C GLY A 229 33.50 43.38 2.31
N LEU A 230 33.59 42.87 3.55
CA LEU A 230 34.24 43.54 4.69
C LEU A 230 35.72 43.79 4.46
N GLY A 231 36.41 42.89 3.74
CA GLY A 231 37.81 43.09 3.36
C GLY A 231 38.05 44.30 2.43
N LYS A 232 37.04 44.73 1.66
CA LYS A 232 37.08 45.97 0.86
C LYS A 232 36.69 47.18 1.69
N ALA A 233 35.73 47.03 2.60
CA ALA A 233 35.26 48.10 3.49
C ALA A 233 36.30 48.48 4.57
N LEU A 234 37.18 47.54 4.94
CA LEU A 234 38.21 47.72 5.96
C LEU A 234 39.62 47.49 5.36
N PRO A 235 40.10 48.42 4.51
CA PRO A 235 41.38 48.26 3.82
C PRO A 235 42.54 48.25 4.81
N GLY A 236 43.41 47.25 4.69
CA GLY A 236 44.58 47.08 5.57
C GLY A 236 44.27 46.39 6.91
N MET A 237 43.07 45.82 7.07
CA MET A 237 42.74 44.92 8.18
C MET A 237 42.59 43.48 7.66
N LYS A 238 42.97 42.51 8.48
CA LYS A 238 42.60 41.10 8.27
C LYS A 238 41.21 40.91 8.83
N VAL A 239 40.27 40.48 8.00
CA VAL A 239 38.91 40.15 8.39
C VAL A 239 38.73 38.65 8.15
N ASP A 240 38.38 37.94 9.21
CA ASP A 240 37.97 36.54 9.16
C ASP A 240 36.47 36.52 9.45
N THR A 241 35.69 35.98 8.51
CA THR A 241 34.23 35.84 8.66
C THR A 241 33.89 34.36 8.64
N THR A 242 33.10 33.92 9.62
CA THR A 242 32.56 32.56 9.68
C THR A 242 31.05 32.65 9.66
N VAL A 243 30.42 32.00 8.69
CA VAL A 243 28.98 31.81 8.66
C VAL A 243 28.70 30.44 9.25
N THR A 244 27.88 30.37 10.29
CA THR A 244 27.37 29.11 10.86
C THR A 244 25.89 29.05 10.59
N SER A 245 25.43 27.99 9.94
CA SER A 245 24.01 27.68 9.82
C SER A 245 23.76 26.22 10.20
N ASP A 246 22.49 25.91 10.42
CA ASP A 246 22.04 24.55 10.68
C ASP A 246 21.15 24.07 9.50
N ILE A 247 21.31 24.66 8.30
CA ILE A 247 20.44 24.38 7.13
C ILE A 247 20.51 22.90 6.76
N GLN A 248 21.72 22.34 6.66
CA GLN A 248 21.87 20.94 6.31
C GLN A 248 21.19 20.05 7.35
N ASP A 249 21.49 20.24 8.63
CA ASP A 249 20.95 19.41 9.71
C ASP A 249 19.43 19.54 9.84
N ASP A 250 18.88 20.76 9.76
CA ASP A 250 17.44 21.02 9.86
C ASP A 250 16.70 20.42 8.65
N VAL A 251 17.21 20.59 7.43
CA VAL A 251 16.62 20.00 6.22
C VAL A 251 16.64 18.48 6.30
N LEU A 252 17.76 17.88 6.72
CA LEU A 252 17.89 16.43 6.91
C LEU A 252 16.91 15.92 7.96
N ASP A 253 16.77 16.63 9.07
CA ASP A 253 15.85 16.28 10.13
C ASP A 253 14.39 16.35 9.64
N ALA A 254 14.06 17.33 8.79
CA ALA A 254 12.72 17.48 8.24
C ALA A 254 12.35 16.42 7.19
N ILE A 255 13.30 15.93 6.40
CA ILE A 255 13.00 15.03 5.25
C ILE A 255 13.44 13.57 5.42
N LEU A 256 14.49 13.30 6.20
CA LEU A 256 15.04 11.94 6.36
C LEU A 256 14.60 11.28 7.67
N ARG A 257 14.17 12.05 8.67
CA ARG A 257 13.77 11.48 9.98
C ARG A 257 12.27 11.21 10.10
N GLU A 258 11.44 11.91 9.33
CA GLU A 258 9.99 11.75 9.38
C GLU A 258 9.42 11.35 8.01
N PRO A 259 8.52 10.35 7.95
CA PRO A 259 7.82 10.00 6.71
C PRO A 259 6.92 11.14 6.24
N ILE A 260 6.93 11.40 4.94
CA ILE A 260 6.19 12.49 4.31
C ILE A 260 4.95 11.93 3.62
N LYS A 261 3.78 12.39 4.06
CA LYS A 261 2.48 11.92 3.59
C LYS A 261 1.83 12.94 2.66
N THR A 262 1.24 12.47 1.57
CA THR A 262 0.34 13.29 0.76
C THR A 262 -0.84 13.80 1.59
N ASP A 263 -1.49 14.87 1.11
CA ASP A 263 -2.63 15.47 1.82
C ASP A 263 -3.85 14.53 1.90
N ASP A 264 -4.10 13.78 0.82
CA ASP A 264 -5.09 12.69 0.78
C ASP A 264 -4.66 11.48 1.65
N GLY A 265 -3.37 11.40 2.01
CA GLY A 265 -2.69 10.31 2.70
C GLY A 265 -2.67 8.98 1.95
N LEU A 266 -2.89 8.99 0.63
CA LEU A 266 -2.78 7.82 -0.24
C LEU A 266 -1.32 7.35 -0.36
N ALA A 267 -0.34 8.26 -0.36
CA ALA A 267 1.07 7.90 -0.44
C ALA A 267 1.87 8.48 0.73
N THR A 268 2.77 7.66 1.27
CA THR A 268 3.78 8.06 2.26
C THR A 268 5.15 7.69 1.73
N ILE A 269 6.09 8.63 1.72
CA ILE A 269 7.50 8.39 1.35
C ILE A 269 8.38 8.59 2.58
N ASP A 270 9.24 7.62 2.87
CA ASP A 270 10.30 7.73 3.87
C ASP A 270 11.64 7.56 3.17
N LEU A 271 12.31 8.68 2.91
CA LEU A 271 13.60 8.69 2.22
C LEU A 271 14.73 8.09 3.08
N GLY A 272 14.66 8.26 4.40
CA GLY A 272 15.66 7.73 5.31
C GLY A 272 15.62 6.20 5.41
N LYS A 273 14.49 5.58 5.07
CA LYS A 273 14.33 4.13 4.95
C LYS A 273 14.18 3.63 3.51
N GLY A 274 14.28 4.49 2.51
CA GLY A 274 14.10 4.07 1.11
C GLY A 274 12.73 3.49 0.76
N SER A 275 11.67 3.88 1.48
CA SER A 275 10.37 3.20 1.39
C SER A 275 9.23 4.08 0.91
N VAL A 276 8.28 3.46 0.20
CA VAL A 276 7.01 4.06 -0.25
C VAL A 276 5.86 3.18 0.22
N GLU A 277 4.94 3.74 0.99
CA GLU A 277 3.68 3.10 1.38
C GLU A 277 2.54 3.74 0.58
N VAL A 278 1.72 2.90 -0.06
CA VAL A 278 0.48 3.29 -0.73
C VAL A 278 -0.72 2.71 0.04
N ASP A 279 -1.54 3.57 0.63
CA ASP A 279 -2.75 3.22 1.38
C ASP A 279 -3.93 3.00 0.43
N LEU A 280 -4.05 1.78 -0.09
CA LEU A 280 -5.09 1.38 -1.04
C LEU A 280 -6.51 1.49 -0.44
N ALA A 281 -6.65 1.53 0.90
CA ALA A 281 -7.94 1.71 1.54
C ALA A 281 -8.52 3.13 1.33
N ARG A 282 -7.67 4.09 0.94
CA ARG A 282 -8.05 5.47 0.64
C ARG A 282 -8.40 5.72 -0.82
N LEU A 283 -8.25 4.73 -1.70
CA LEU A 283 -8.67 4.84 -3.09
C LEU A 283 -10.16 5.21 -3.19
N GLY A 284 -10.49 6.17 -4.05
CA GLY A 284 -11.85 6.69 -4.23
C GLY A 284 -12.33 7.66 -3.15
N GLY A 285 -11.50 7.97 -2.14
CA GLY A 285 -11.77 9.05 -1.18
C GLY A 285 -11.55 10.42 -1.82
N ASN A 286 -12.63 11.20 -1.95
CA ASN A 286 -12.60 12.58 -2.43
C ASN A 286 -11.55 13.43 -1.70
N ASP A 287 -10.44 13.74 -2.38
CA ASP A 287 -9.78 15.05 -2.21
C ASP A 287 -9.50 15.76 -3.56
N ASP A 288 -9.63 15.08 -4.70
CA ASP A 288 -9.39 15.65 -6.03
C ASP A 288 -10.67 15.79 -6.89
N GLY A 289 -11.75 15.08 -6.56
CA GLY A 289 -13.04 15.13 -7.28
C GLY A 289 -12.96 14.62 -8.73
N VAL A 290 -11.96 13.79 -9.04
CA VAL A 290 -11.65 13.36 -10.42
C VAL A 290 -12.41 12.09 -10.84
N THR A 291 -12.87 11.26 -9.91
CA THR A 291 -13.59 10.01 -10.20
C THR A 291 -14.90 9.86 -9.41
N ASP A 292 -15.96 9.42 -10.10
CA ASP A 292 -17.27 9.08 -9.52
C ASP A 292 -17.25 7.63 -8.99
N ARG A 293 -16.30 7.32 -8.09
CA ARG A 293 -16.21 6.03 -7.41
C ARG A 293 -16.78 6.15 -5.99
N PRO A 294 -17.33 5.07 -5.41
CA PRO A 294 -17.71 5.07 -4.01
C PRO A 294 -16.52 5.43 -3.11
N VAL A 295 -16.79 6.09 -1.98
CA VAL A 295 -15.74 6.55 -1.05
C VAL A 295 -15.42 5.45 -0.04
N GLY A 296 -14.15 5.04 0.01
CA GLY A 296 -13.60 4.09 0.99
C GLY A 296 -13.76 2.62 0.60
N ILE A 297 -12.84 1.78 1.09
CA ILE A 297 -12.71 0.37 0.69
C ILE A 297 -13.94 -0.51 0.93
N ASN A 298 -14.81 -0.13 1.87
CA ASN A 298 -15.99 -0.91 2.29
C ASN A 298 -17.31 -0.46 1.64
N ASN A 299 -17.26 0.46 0.66
CA ASN A 299 -18.45 0.95 -0.06
C ASN A 299 -18.39 0.69 -1.57
N GLN A 300 -17.42 -0.11 -2.00
CA GLN A 300 -17.14 -0.37 -3.40
C GLN A 300 -18.15 -1.35 -4.02
N ASP A 301 -18.36 -1.19 -5.32
CA ASP A 301 -19.24 -2.04 -6.11
C ASP A 301 -18.74 -3.51 -6.13
N PRO A 302 -19.59 -4.48 -6.50
CA PRO A 302 -19.14 -5.86 -6.64
C PRO A 302 -17.98 -5.99 -7.64
N ASN A 303 -16.94 -6.75 -7.25
CA ASN A 303 -15.75 -7.05 -8.04
C ASN A 303 -14.92 -5.81 -8.42
N SER A 304 -14.89 -4.79 -7.56
CA SER A 304 -14.04 -3.61 -7.78
C SER A 304 -12.56 -3.97 -7.68
N GLU A 305 -11.80 -3.60 -8.70
CA GLU A 305 -10.35 -3.78 -8.75
C GLU A 305 -9.66 -2.65 -7.97
N LEU A 306 -8.72 -3.00 -7.08
CA LEU A 306 -7.94 -2.02 -6.31
C LEU A 306 -6.78 -1.43 -7.12
N ILE A 307 -6.22 -2.20 -8.07
CA ILE A 307 -5.13 -1.74 -8.94
C ILE A 307 -5.47 -2.13 -10.37
N ASP A 308 -5.80 -1.13 -11.18
CA ASP A 308 -6.20 -1.22 -12.58
C ASP A 308 -5.54 -0.07 -13.40
N ASP A 309 -5.87 0.03 -14.69
CA ASP A 309 -5.36 1.06 -15.58
C ASP A 309 -5.89 2.47 -15.28
N GLU A 310 -6.95 2.59 -14.47
CA GLU A 310 -7.53 3.87 -14.03
C GLU A 310 -6.95 4.36 -12.69
N THR A 311 -6.63 3.44 -11.77
CA THR A 311 -6.11 3.71 -10.42
C THR A 311 -4.59 3.82 -10.39
N TYR A 312 -3.89 3.08 -11.24
CA TYR A 312 -2.43 3.19 -11.35
C TYR A 312 -1.96 4.64 -11.60
N PRO A 313 -2.54 5.41 -12.54
CA PRO A 313 -2.18 6.82 -12.72
C PRO A 313 -2.41 7.68 -11.48
N LEU A 314 -3.40 7.34 -10.65
CA LEU A 314 -3.66 8.05 -9.38
C LEU A 314 -2.56 7.75 -8.37
N ILE A 315 -2.19 6.48 -8.19
CA ILE A 315 -1.07 6.09 -7.31
C ILE A 315 0.22 6.78 -7.76
N ALA A 316 0.52 6.77 -9.07
CA ALA A 316 1.69 7.44 -9.61
C ALA A 316 1.63 8.97 -9.42
N SER A 317 0.44 9.58 -9.52
CA SER A 317 0.23 11.01 -9.22
C SER A 317 0.46 11.31 -7.75
N SER A 318 -0.11 10.53 -6.83
CA SER A 318 0.07 10.73 -5.39
C SER A 318 1.52 10.53 -4.97
N ILE A 319 2.26 9.59 -5.56
CA ILE A 319 3.70 9.48 -5.35
C ILE A 319 4.42 10.75 -5.84
N HIS A 320 4.02 11.31 -6.98
CA HIS A 320 4.55 12.58 -7.45
C HIS A 320 4.27 13.72 -6.48
N ASP A 321 3.03 13.83 -5.98
CA ASP A 321 2.60 14.85 -5.02
C ASP A 321 3.34 14.70 -3.69
N ALA A 322 3.61 13.47 -3.25
CA ALA A 322 4.44 13.19 -2.07
C ALA A 322 5.85 13.76 -2.26
N ILE A 323 6.46 13.54 -3.43
CA ILE A 323 7.77 14.09 -3.81
C ILE A 323 7.74 15.63 -3.84
N GLU A 324 6.66 16.24 -4.35
CA GLU A 324 6.51 17.70 -4.32
C GLU A 324 6.50 18.22 -2.88
N LYS A 325 5.76 17.55 -2.00
CA LYS A 325 5.67 17.91 -0.59
C LYS A 325 7.00 17.77 0.16
N VAL A 326 7.83 16.79 -0.19
CA VAL A 326 9.18 16.70 0.38
C VAL A 326 9.99 17.97 0.11
N ILE A 327 9.86 18.50 -1.10
CA ILE A 327 10.61 19.68 -1.51
C ILE A 327 10.06 20.94 -0.85
N ASP A 328 8.74 21.07 -0.72
CA ASP A 328 8.14 22.19 0.00
C ASP A 328 8.61 22.21 1.46
N VAL A 329 8.62 21.05 2.13
CA VAL A 329 9.16 20.90 3.49
C VAL A 329 10.65 21.29 3.53
N ALA A 330 11.46 20.77 2.61
CA ALA A 330 12.90 21.06 2.58
C ALA A 330 13.20 22.56 2.34
N VAL A 331 12.47 23.21 1.42
CA VAL A 331 12.63 24.64 1.12
C VAL A 331 12.19 25.49 2.29
N ASP A 332 11.02 25.22 2.87
CA ASP A 332 10.48 25.97 4.00
C ASP A 332 11.42 25.85 5.20
N THR A 333 11.90 24.64 5.49
CA THR A 333 12.89 24.40 6.55
C THR A 333 14.19 25.14 6.27
N ALA A 334 14.76 25.06 5.06
CA ALA A 334 15.99 25.79 4.73
C ALA A 334 15.84 27.32 4.89
N ILE A 335 14.68 27.88 4.50
CA ILE A 335 14.39 29.31 4.69
C ILE A 335 14.27 29.65 6.19
N GLU A 336 13.68 28.77 6.99
CA GLU A 336 13.62 28.95 8.44
C GLU A 336 15.00 28.88 9.09
N SER A 337 15.85 27.91 8.71
CA SER A 337 17.24 27.77 9.18
C SER A 337 18.13 28.94 8.75
N LEU A 338 17.88 29.53 7.58
CA LEU A 338 18.57 30.75 7.18
C LEU A 338 18.25 31.93 8.10
N ARG A 339 17.06 32.00 8.67
CA ARG A 339 16.72 33.07 9.62
C ARG A 339 17.49 32.92 10.93
N SER A 340 17.90 31.71 11.29
CA SER A 340 18.73 31.44 12.47
C SER A 340 20.24 31.49 12.20
N ALA A 341 20.66 31.56 10.93
CA ALA A 341 22.07 31.62 10.57
C ALA A 341 22.79 32.81 11.21
N ASN A 342 23.98 32.54 11.74
CA ASN A 342 24.81 33.52 12.44
C ASN A 342 26.11 33.77 11.69
N VAL A 343 26.50 35.03 11.60
CA VAL A 343 27.76 35.47 11.02
C VAL A 343 28.64 36.00 12.14
N ASN A 344 29.72 35.29 12.41
CA ASN A 344 30.77 35.73 13.30
C ASN A 344 31.85 36.46 12.48
N VAL A 345 32.22 37.67 12.91
CA VAL A 345 33.25 38.47 12.28
C VAL A 345 34.36 38.73 13.29
N ASP A 346 35.59 38.40 12.91
CA ASP A 346 36.81 38.71 13.63
C ASP A 346 37.72 39.59 12.79
N ILE A 347 38.27 40.63 13.42
CA ILE A 347 39.09 41.64 12.75
C ILE A 347 40.39 41.82 13.50
N THR A 348 41.49 41.83 12.74
CA THR A 348 42.81 42.23 13.22
C THR A 348 43.39 43.32 12.32
N ALA A 349 43.59 44.52 12.86
CA ALA A 349 44.24 45.62 12.16
C ALA A 349 45.77 45.57 12.27
N LEU A 350 46.47 46.28 11.38
CA LEU A 350 47.94 46.34 11.35
C LEU A 350 48.57 46.95 12.62
N ASP A 351 47.83 47.78 13.35
CA ASP A 351 48.26 48.36 14.63
C ASP A 351 48.05 47.42 15.84
N GLY A 352 47.56 46.21 15.57
CA GLY A 352 47.24 45.19 16.56
C GLY A 352 45.85 45.34 17.19
N THR A 353 45.02 46.28 16.71
CA THR A 353 43.63 46.41 17.17
C THR A 353 42.85 45.17 16.78
N THR A 354 42.12 44.60 17.74
CA THR A 354 41.24 43.45 17.51
C THR A 354 39.80 43.88 17.73
N ALA A 355 38.89 43.48 16.86
CA ALA A 355 37.46 43.65 17.05
C ALA A 355 36.73 42.39 16.62
N GLY A 356 35.53 42.18 17.17
CA GLY A 356 34.66 41.13 16.69
C GLY A 356 33.21 41.40 17.03
N TRP A 357 32.31 40.79 16.28
CA TRP A 357 30.88 40.78 16.54
C TRP A 357 30.21 39.58 15.91
N ASP A 358 29.01 39.30 16.42
CA ASP A 358 28.08 38.34 15.83
C ASP A 358 26.93 39.12 15.19
N MET A 359 26.41 38.64 14.08
CA MET A 359 25.20 39.21 13.47
C MET A 359 24.34 38.12 12.83
N ASP A 360 23.03 38.27 12.91
CA ASP A 360 22.10 37.45 12.12
C ASP A 360 21.95 38.00 10.69
N LEU A 361 21.30 37.24 9.80
CA LEU A 361 21.04 37.68 8.42
C LEU A 361 20.04 38.85 8.32
N THR A 362 19.39 39.25 9.42
CA THR A 362 18.62 40.50 9.47
C THR A 362 19.50 41.73 9.71
N GLY A 363 20.79 41.51 9.99
CA GLY A 363 21.79 42.54 10.26
C GLY A 363 21.78 43.05 11.69
N LYS A 364 21.10 42.36 12.60
CA LYS A 364 21.11 42.68 14.02
C LYS A 364 22.42 42.22 14.64
N VAL A 365 23.23 43.18 15.07
CA VAL A 365 24.54 42.92 15.69
C VAL A 365 24.40 42.59 17.18
N SER A 366 25.22 41.65 17.65
CA SER A 366 25.35 41.23 19.04
C SER A 366 26.82 40.96 19.38
N ASN A 367 27.14 40.85 20.68
CA ASN A 367 28.48 40.52 21.18
C ASN A 367 29.65 41.37 20.64
N TYR A 368 29.37 42.61 20.24
CA TYR A 368 30.39 43.51 19.71
C TYR A 368 31.43 43.88 20.77
N ASP A 369 32.70 43.79 20.39
CA ASP A 369 33.85 44.28 21.16
C ASP A 369 34.92 44.86 20.22
N CYS A 370 35.58 45.95 20.65
CA CYS A 370 36.75 46.50 19.97
C CYS A 370 37.83 46.90 20.99
N LYS A 371 39.01 46.30 20.85
CA LYS A 371 40.17 46.52 21.72
C LYS A 371 41.23 47.32 20.95
N PRO A 372 41.28 48.64 21.13
CA PRO A 372 42.24 49.48 20.42
C PRO A 372 43.68 49.16 20.84
N SER A 373 44.59 49.14 19.88
CA SER A 373 46.04 48.98 20.09
C SER A 373 46.84 50.02 19.30
N GLY A 374 48.02 50.37 19.80
CA GLY A 374 48.92 51.32 19.15
C GLY A 374 48.41 52.76 19.10
N ALA A 375 49.07 53.61 18.30
CA ALA A 375 48.76 55.04 18.21
C ALA A 375 47.51 55.36 17.37
N THR A 376 47.07 54.42 16.52
CA THR A 376 45.92 54.56 15.62
C THR A 376 44.70 53.75 16.05
N GLY A 377 44.78 52.94 17.11
CA GLY A 377 43.74 51.98 17.47
C GLY A 377 42.36 52.58 17.72
N ALA A 378 42.28 53.81 18.24
CA ALA A 378 40.99 54.50 18.42
C ALA A 378 40.31 54.82 17.07
N VAL A 379 41.10 55.20 16.06
CA VAL A 379 40.63 55.46 14.68
C VAL A 379 40.22 54.16 14.02
N SER A 380 40.97 53.08 14.25
CA SER A 380 40.65 51.73 13.78
C SER A 380 39.28 51.28 14.33
N CYS A 381 39.03 51.39 15.64
CA CYS A 381 37.72 51.08 16.22
C CYS A 381 36.59 51.96 15.67
N THR A 382 36.80 53.27 15.50
CA THR A 382 35.76 54.16 14.92
C THR A 382 35.39 53.77 13.48
N THR A 383 36.37 53.31 12.70
CA THR A 383 36.15 52.83 11.33
C THR A 383 35.34 51.54 11.35
N ILE A 384 35.68 50.61 12.25
CA ILE A 384 34.96 49.35 12.46
C ILE A 384 33.53 49.61 12.93
N ASP A 385 33.31 50.50 13.90
CA ASP A 385 31.99 50.93 14.37
C ASP A 385 31.12 51.43 13.21
N THR A 386 31.71 52.20 12.29
CA THR A 386 30.99 52.76 11.14
C THR A 386 30.55 51.67 10.18
N VAL A 387 31.42 50.68 9.92
CA VAL A 387 31.09 49.53 9.07
C VAL A 387 30.04 48.66 9.74
N MET A 388 30.21 48.32 11.02
CA MET A 388 29.25 47.54 11.82
C MET A 388 27.85 48.16 11.79
N ASN A 389 27.73 49.47 12.03
CA ASN A 389 26.43 50.17 12.02
C ASN A 389 25.77 50.23 10.63
N SER A 390 26.50 49.90 9.55
CA SER A 390 25.96 49.84 8.19
C SER A 390 25.48 48.43 7.79
N MET A 391 25.74 47.41 8.61
CA MET A 391 25.47 46.00 8.28
C MET A 391 23.98 45.69 8.09
N GLU A 392 23.09 46.35 8.83
CA GLU A 392 21.62 46.22 8.63
C GLU A 392 21.20 46.57 7.19
N THR A 393 21.84 47.58 6.58
CA THR A 393 21.55 48.00 5.20
C THR A 393 22.16 47.06 4.16
N VAL A 394 23.21 46.32 4.53
CA VAL A 394 23.90 45.37 3.63
C VAL A 394 23.20 44.01 3.65
N LEU A 395 22.80 43.53 4.83
CA LEU A 395 22.26 42.18 5.03
C LEU A 395 20.78 42.03 4.71
N GLY A 396 19.94 43.04 4.96
CA GLY A 396 18.51 42.98 4.63
C GLY A 396 18.21 42.56 3.18
N PRO A 397 18.83 43.19 2.15
CA PRO A 397 18.66 42.79 0.75
C PRO A 397 19.23 41.41 0.39
N ILE A 398 20.16 40.88 1.18
CA ILE A 398 20.74 39.55 0.99
C ILE A 398 19.75 38.50 1.50
N HIS A 399 19.21 38.69 2.70
CA HIS A 399 18.14 37.87 3.25
C HIS A 399 16.95 37.81 2.29
N ASP A 400 16.47 38.95 1.79
CA ASP A 400 15.32 38.99 0.87
C ASP A 400 15.59 38.26 -0.47
N LYS A 401 16.84 38.23 -0.94
CA LYS A 401 17.23 37.50 -2.16
C LYS A 401 17.43 36.01 -1.95
N LEU A 402 17.91 35.62 -0.77
CA LEU A 402 18.08 34.22 -0.41
C LEU A 402 16.72 33.56 -0.14
N ALA A 403 15.82 34.28 0.54
CA ALA A 403 14.45 33.83 0.84
C ALA A 403 13.45 34.04 -0.31
N ASP A 404 13.89 34.56 -1.48
CA ASP A 404 13.02 34.74 -2.64
C ASP A 404 12.63 33.36 -3.22
N PRO A 405 11.33 33.06 -3.43
CA PRO A 405 10.88 31.84 -4.11
C PRO A 405 11.34 31.71 -5.57
N ALA A 406 11.93 32.74 -6.18
CA ALA A 406 12.65 32.64 -7.46
C ALA A 406 14.19 32.68 -7.30
N GLY A 407 14.66 32.66 -6.05
CA GLY A 407 16.04 32.82 -5.61
C GLY A 407 16.91 31.59 -5.82
N LEU A 408 18.10 31.63 -5.21
CA LEU A 408 19.12 30.61 -5.37
C LEU A 408 18.74 29.27 -4.73
N LEU A 409 18.16 29.32 -3.52
CA LEU A 409 17.70 28.14 -2.80
C LEU A 409 16.64 27.39 -3.59
N TYR A 410 15.61 28.11 -4.03
CA TYR A 410 14.51 27.48 -4.77
C TYR A 410 14.99 26.79 -6.05
N LYS A 411 15.97 27.38 -6.77
CA LYS A 411 16.58 26.74 -7.95
C LYS A 411 17.37 25.48 -7.59
N ALA A 412 18.14 25.52 -6.52
CA ALA A 412 18.89 24.35 -6.05
C ALA A 412 17.91 23.23 -5.64
N PHE A 413 16.88 23.53 -4.86
CA PHE A 413 15.82 22.59 -4.50
C PHE A 413 15.00 22.09 -5.70
N THR A 414 14.80 22.90 -6.73
CA THR A 414 14.16 22.45 -7.97
C THR A 414 15.03 21.43 -8.71
N THR A 415 16.35 21.62 -8.76
CA THR A 415 17.26 20.62 -9.35
C THR A 415 17.30 19.33 -8.52
N ILE A 416 17.30 19.43 -7.19
CA ILE A 416 17.17 18.28 -6.29
C ILE A 416 15.86 17.54 -6.57
N LYS A 417 14.74 18.28 -6.65
CA LYS A 417 13.42 17.75 -6.98
C LYS A 417 13.44 16.93 -8.25
N THR A 418 13.90 17.51 -9.37
CA THR A 418 13.76 16.86 -10.67
C THR A 418 14.74 15.72 -10.85
N ASP A 419 16.01 15.95 -10.54
CA ASP A 419 17.10 15.08 -10.99
C ASP A 419 17.52 14.08 -9.91
N MET A 420 17.43 14.47 -8.63
CA MET A 420 17.90 13.64 -7.50
C MET A 420 16.78 12.86 -6.82
N MET A 421 15.53 13.31 -6.92
CA MET A 421 14.38 12.63 -6.30
C MET A 421 13.40 12.09 -7.32
N THR A 422 12.78 12.96 -8.11
CA THR A 422 11.68 12.57 -9.01
C THR A 422 12.13 11.52 -10.02
N ALA A 423 13.27 11.74 -10.69
CA ALA A 423 13.79 10.81 -11.68
C ALA A 423 14.10 9.41 -11.11
N PRO A 424 14.91 9.24 -10.04
CA PRO A 424 15.22 7.92 -9.50
C PRO A 424 14.02 7.23 -8.85
N ILE A 425 13.18 7.95 -8.08
CA ILE A 425 11.99 7.35 -7.45
C ILE A 425 11.04 6.80 -8.51
N ARG A 426 10.76 7.58 -9.57
CA ARG A 426 9.90 7.14 -10.68
C ARG A 426 10.54 6.03 -11.49
N ALA A 427 11.85 6.10 -11.74
CA ALA A 427 12.56 5.03 -12.44
C ALA A 427 12.49 3.70 -11.68
N ALA A 428 12.46 3.73 -10.35
CA ALA A 428 12.30 2.55 -9.52
C ALA A 428 10.85 2.04 -9.46
N VAL A 429 9.88 2.93 -9.24
CA VAL A 429 8.50 2.55 -8.92
C VAL A 429 7.61 2.39 -10.16
N ASP A 430 7.74 3.26 -11.18
CA ASP A 430 6.86 3.24 -12.36
C ASP A 430 6.88 1.89 -13.10
N PRO A 431 8.03 1.21 -13.31
CA PRO A 431 8.05 -0.10 -13.97
C PRO A 431 7.29 -1.18 -13.20
N PHE A 432 7.45 -1.20 -11.88
CA PHE A 432 6.78 -2.16 -11.00
C PHE A 432 5.26 -1.92 -10.97
N LEU A 433 4.84 -0.67 -10.79
CA LEU A 433 3.41 -0.36 -10.78
C LEU A 433 2.75 -0.64 -12.13
N LYS A 434 3.44 -0.38 -13.24
CA LYS A 434 2.94 -0.75 -14.57
C LYS A 434 2.79 -2.27 -14.74
N LEU A 435 3.71 -3.04 -14.18
CA LEU A 435 3.64 -4.50 -14.17
C LEU A 435 2.36 -5.00 -13.47
N LEU A 436 2.02 -4.38 -12.33
CA LEU A 436 0.78 -4.67 -11.61
C LEU A 436 -0.45 -4.29 -12.45
N ALA A 437 -0.46 -3.08 -13.02
CA ALA A 437 -1.54 -2.59 -13.87
C ALA A 437 -1.75 -3.45 -15.14
N ASP A 438 -0.69 -4.08 -15.66
CA ASP A 438 -0.75 -5.02 -16.79
C ASP A 438 -1.31 -6.42 -16.37
N ASN A 439 -2.09 -6.47 -15.29
CA ASN A 439 -2.75 -7.66 -14.72
C ASN A 439 -1.80 -8.77 -14.26
N LEU A 440 -0.60 -8.43 -13.78
CA LEU A 440 0.21 -9.42 -13.06
C LEU A 440 -0.52 -9.88 -11.79
N VAL A 441 -1.17 -8.95 -11.11
CA VAL A 441 -1.95 -9.21 -9.90
C VAL A 441 -3.33 -8.60 -10.10
N SER A 442 -4.37 -9.37 -9.82
CA SER A 442 -5.74 -8.87 -9.73
C SER A 442 -6.17 -8.90 -8.28
N LEU A 443 -6.32 -7.72 -7.68
CA LEU A 443 -6.77 -7.54 -6.31
C LEU A 443 -8.19 -6.95 -6.32
N GLN A 444 -9.18 -7.82 -6.10
CA GLN A 444 -10.58 -7.44 -6.09
C GLN A 444 -11.11 -7.38 -4.67
N ILE A 445 -11.85 -6.32 -4.37
CA ILE A 445 -12.65 -6.22 -3.16
C ILE A 445 -14.10 -6.50 -3.49
N ASN A 446 -14.84 -6.98 -2.50
CA ASN A 446 -16.24 -7.36 -2.68
C ASN A 446 -16.43 -8.31 -3.86
N HIS A 447 -15.59 -9.34 -3.94
CA HIS A 447 -15.66 -10.31 -5.02
C HIS A 447 -16.95 -11.10 -4.90
N GLN A 448 -17.82 -10.98 -5.88
CA GLN A 448 -19.16 -11.54 -5.88
C GLN A 448 -19.40 -12.46 -7.06
N GLU A 449 -19.70 -13.73 -6.77
CA GLU A 449 -20.07 -14.70 -7.79
C GLU A 449 -21.50 -15.20 -7.62
N LYS A 450 -22.26 -15.09 -8.71
CA LYS A 450 -23.67 -15.45 -8.74
C LYS A 450 -23.86 -16.71 -9.56
N THR A 451 -24.45 -17.72 -8.94
CA THR A 451 -24.89 -18.93 -9.62
C THR A 451 -26.37 -18.80 -9.95
N GLU A 452 -26.71 -18.69 -11.23
CA GLU A 452 -28.10 -18.67 -11.69
C GLU A 452 -28.58 -20.06 -12.12
N CYS A 453 -29.86 -20.34 -11.88
CA CYS A 453 -30.54 -21.47 -12.47
C CYS A 453 -31.83 -21.03 -13.18
N GLU A 454 -32.25 -21.83 -14.15
CA GLU A 454 -33.50 -21.61 -14.87
C GLU A 454 -34.60 -22.47 -14.25
N THR A 455 -35.70 -21.82 -13.84
CA THR A 455 -36.87 -22.50 -13.30
C THR A 455 -37.66 -23.21 -14.41
N ALA A 456 -38.60 -24.08 -14.04
CA ALA A 456 -39.47 -24.78 -14.99
C ALA A 456 -40.27 -23.84 -15.93
N ASP A 457 -40.48 -22.59 -15.50
CA ASP A 457 -41.18 -21.54 -16.27
C ASP A 457 -40.23 -20.73 -17.20
N GLY A 458 -38.95 -21.12 -17.29
CA GLY A 458 -37.95 -20.44 -18.12
C GLY A 458 -37.39 -19.15 -17.52
N LYS A 459 -37.66 -18.86 -16.24
CA LYS A 459 -37.13 -17.68 -15.55
C LYS A 459 -35.76 -17.99 -14.94
N LYS A 460 -34.78 -17.12 -15.19
CA LYS A 460 -33.50 -17.13 -14.49
C LYS A 460 -33.68 -16.57 -13.08
N VAL A 461 -33.20 -17.33 -12.09
CA VAL A 461 -33.20 -16.95 -10.68
C VAL A 461 -31.83 -17.21 -10.09
N VAL A 462 -31.40 -16.39 -9.14
CA VAL A 462 -30.17 -16.63 -8.38
C VAL A 462 -30.41 -17.82 -7.47
N SER A 463 -29.51 -18.80 -7.54
CA SER A 463 -29.53 -20.05 -6.77
C SER A 463 -28.30 -20.20 -5.89
N GLY A 464 -27.24 -19.43 -6.14
CA GLY A 464 -26.07 -19.38 -5.29
C GLY A 464 -25.47 -18.00 -5.30
N MET A 465 -24.91 -17.61 -4.17
CA MET A 465 -24.19 -16.36 -3.99
C MET A 465 -22.94 -16.62 -3.18
N ASP A 466 -21.83 -16.12 -3.69
CA ASP A 466 -20.51 -16.21 -3.09
C ASP A 466 -19.92 -14.81 -2.96
N VAL A 467 -19.41 -14.48 -1.78
CA VAL A 467 -18.82 -13.19 -1.45
C VAL A 467 -17.47 -13.42 -0.79
N SER A 468 -16.44 -12.74 -1.29
CA SER A 468 -15.14 -12.62 -0.63
C SER A 468 -14.86 -11.14 -0.37
N ALA A 469 -14.40 -10.82 0.84
CA ALA A 469 -14.03 -9.44 1.16
C ALA A 469 -12.88 -8.96 0.27
N LEU A 470 -11.87 -9.82 0.10
CA LEU A 470 -10.73 -9.62 -0.79
C LEU A 470 -10.50 -10.89 -1.63
N SER A 471 -10.14 -10.73 -2.88
CA SER A 471 -9.91 -11.82 -3.84
C SER A 471 -8.70 -11.50 -4.68
N LEU A 472 -7.66 -12.33 -4.56
CA LEU A 472 -6.37 -12.17 -5.20
C LEU A 472 -6.21 -13.19 -6.33
N GLY A 473 -6.02 -12.72 -7.55
CA GLY A 473 -5.66 -13.51 -8.72
C GLY A 473 -4.28 -13.13 -9.25
N VAL A 474 -3.65 -14.04 -10.00
CA VAL A 474 -2.29 -13.84 -10.54
C VAL A 474 -2.28 -14.07 -12.06
N ALA A 475 -1.70 -13.14 -12.81
CA ALA A 475 -1.32 -13.23 -14.22
C ALA A 475 -2.43 -13.71 -15.19
N GLY A 476 -3.68 -13.31 -14.97
CA GLY A 476 -4.84 -13.78 -15.74
C GLY A 476 -5.15 -15.27 -15.54
N GLY A 477 -4.55 -15.89 -14.52
CA GLY A 477 -4.87 -17.21 -14.02
C GLY A 477 -6.33 -17.30 -13.59
N LYS A 478 -6.88 -18.50 -13.68
CA LYS A 478 -8.26 -18.76 -13.26
C LYS A 478 -8.38 -19.01 -11.75
N SER A 479 -7.26 -19.26 -11.09
CA SER A 479 -7.24 -19.43 -9.66
C SER A 479 -7.33 -18.10 -8.95
N ARG A 480 -8.09 -18.06 -7.87
CA ARG A 480 -8.15 -16.91 -6.98
C ARG A 480 -8.04 -17.36 -5.53
N MET A 481 -7.32 -16.58 -4.75
CA MET A 481 -7.24 -16.70 -3.31
C MET A 481 -8.20 -15.70 -2.67
N GLY A 482 -9.22 -16.20 -1.99
CA GLY A 482 -10.23 -15.40 -1.32
C GLY A 482 -9.95 -15.27 0.18
N PHE A 483 -10.17 -14.08 0.73
CA PHE A 483 -10.10 -13.77 2.15
C PHE A 483 -11.45 -13.23 2.63
N GLY A 484 -11.88 -13.67 3.82
CA GLY A 484 -13.19 -13.34 4.36
C GLY A 484 -14.30 -13.86 3.45
N ASN A 485 -14.38 -15.19 3.27
CA ASN A 485 -15.29 -15.81 2.31
C ASN A 485 -16.60 -16.24 2.98
N ALA A 486 -17.72 -16.04 2.29
CA ALA A 486 -19.03 -16.55 2.68
C ALA A 486 -19.85 -16.89 1.42
N GLY A 487 -20.61 -17.99 1.46
CA GLY A 487 -21.44 -18.40 0.35
C GLY A 487 -22.64 -19.23 0.78
N VAL A 488 -23.74 -19.08 0.04
CA VAL A 488 -24.98 -19.85 0.22
C VAL A 488 -25.49 -20.30 -1.13
N ARG A 489 -25.89 -21.57 -1.22
CA ARG A 489 -26.63 -22.14 -2.35
C ARG A 489 -27.99 -22.62 -1.88
N THR A 490 -29.04 -22.25 -2.60
CA THR A 490 -30.40 -22.77 -2.46
C THR A 490 -30.82 -23.50 -3.74
N ASP A 491 -31.90 -24.28 -3.68
CA ASP A 491 -32.41 -25.03 -4.84
C ASP A 491 -33.79 -24.51 -5.30
N PRO A 492 -33.88 -23.25 -5.79
CA PRO A 492 -35.14 -22.71 -6.28
C PRO A 492 -35.60 -23.38 -7.58
N CYS A 493 -34.72 -24.13 -8.25
CA CYS A 493 -35.00 -24.82 -9.51
C CYS A 493 -35.28 -26.33 -9.35
N GLY A 494 -35.19 -26.88 -8.15
CA GLY A 494 -35.45 -28.30 -7.88
C GLY A 494 -34.40 -29.27 -8.46
N LYS A 495 -33.19 -28.78 -8.77
CA LYS A 495 -32.10 -29.53 -9.41
C LYS A 495 -31.29 -30.39 -8.44
N SER A 496 -31.33 -30.14 -7.14
CA SER A 496 -30.61 -30.96 -6.15
C SER A 496 -31.14 -32.40 -6.11
N ALA A 497 -32.43 -32.59 -6.43
CA ALA A 497 -33.02 -33.91 -6.62
C ALA A 497 -32.47 -34.68 -7.85
N ASP A 498 -31.91 -33.97 -8.84
CA ASP A 498 -31.35 -34.57 -10.07
C ASP A 498 -29.87 -34.96 -9.92
N ALA A 499 -29.11 -34.27 -9.06
CA ALA A 499 -27.72 -34.64 -8.72
C ALA A 499 -27.63 -35.98 -7.95
N ALA A 500 -28.69 -36.37 -7.23
CA ALA A 500 -28.80 -37.63 -6.50
C ALA A 500 -29.04 -38.87 -7.38
N LYS A 501 -29.19 -38.71 -8.71
CA LYS A 501 -29.30 -39.86 -9.63
C LYS A 501 -27.88 -40.35 -9.95
N PRO A 502 -27.48 -41.56 -9.54
CA PRO A 502 -26.20 -42.10 -9.99
C PRO A 502 -26.23 -42.13 -11.51
N GLY A 503 -25.28 -41.42 -12.14
CA GLY A 503 -25.05 -41.53 -13.57
C GLY A 503 -24.83 -42.99 -13.95
N PRO A 504 -25.13 -43.40 -15.20
CA PRO A 504 -24.78 -44.73 -15.65
C PRO A 504 -23.29 -44.95 -15.43
N VAL A 505 -22.96 -45.97 -14.63
CA VAL A 505 -21.58 -46.41 -14.45
C VAL A 505 -21.05 -46.79 -15.83
N GLU A 506 -20.18 -45.95 -16.41
CA GLU A 506 -19.36 -46.39 -17.53
C GLU A 506 -18.42 -47.49 -17.00
N PRO A 507 -18.48 -48.71 -17.55
CA PRO A 507 -17.49 -49.72 -17.22
C PRO A 507 -16.17 -49.33 -17.89
N HIS A 508 -15.05 -49.62 -17.20
CA HIS A 508 -13.63 -49.52 -17.59
C HIS A 508 -12.90 -48.31 -16.97
N SER A 509 -11.81 -48.46 -16.23
CA SER A 509 -10.76 -49.49 -16.25
C SER A 509 -10.29 -49.85 -14.83
N GLY A 510 -10.35 -51.14 -14.52
CA GLY A 510 -9.71 -51.70 -13.33
C GLY A 510 -8.21 -51.80 -13.53
N THR A 511 -7.46 -50.83 -13.02
CA THR A 511 -6.07 -51.00 -12.58
C THR A 511 -5.87 -50.20 -11.29
N SER A 512 -6.43 -50.71 -10.19
CA SER A 512 -5.96 -50.33 -8.86
C SER A 512 -4.58 -50.96 -8.65
N MET A 513 -3.53 -50.14 -8.58
CA MET A 513 -2.28 -50.52 -7.91
C MET A 513 -2.53 -50.59 -6.40
N PHE A 514 -3.24 -51.62 -5.95
CA PHE A 514 -3.27 -52.07 -4.57
C PHE A 514 -3.88 -53.48 -4.57
N ASP A 515 -3.02 -54.50 -4.70
CA ASP A 515 -3.41 -55.88 -4.42
C ASP A 515 -3.03 -56.19 -2.95
N PRO A 516 -4.00 -56.23 -2.02
CA PRO A 516 -3.73 -56.53 -0.61
C PRO A 516 -3.27 -57.99 -0.36
N ARG A 517 -3.15 -58.82 -1.40
CA ARG A 517 -2.67 -60.22 -1.27
C ARG A 517 -1.15 -60.38 -1.18
N ASN A 518 -0.37 -59.30 -1.33
CA ASN A 518 1.08 -59.33 -1.16
C ASN A 518 1.57 -59.01 0.27
N LEU A 519 0.68 -58.92 1.26
CA LEU A 519 1.05 -58.52 2.64
C LEU A 519 1.42 -59.67 3.59
N PHE A 520 1.47 -60.94 3.16
CA PHE A 520 1.98 -62.04 4.01
C PHE A 520 2.75 -63.11 3.22
N PRO A 521 4.08 -62.98 3.06
CA PRO A 521 4.91 -64.10 2.63
C PRO A 521 5.24 -64.96 3.86
N GLY A 522 4.48 -66.03 4.06
CA GLY A 522 4.85 -67.14 4.95
C GLY A 522 4.29 -67.07 6.37
N LEU A 523 3.05 -67.55 6.54
CA LEU A 523 2.59 -68.40 7.65
C LEU A 523 1.26 -69.06 7.28
#